data_AF-A0A087S9Y1-F1
#
_entry.id   AF-A0A087S9Y1-F1
#
_cell.length_a   1.000
_cell.length_b   1.000
_cell.length_c   1.000
_cell.angle_alpha   90.00
_cell.angle_beta   90.00
_cell.angle_gamma   90.00
#
_symmetry.space_group_name_H-M   'P 1'
#
loop_
_entity.id
_entity.type
_entity.pdbx_description
1 polymer ?
#
loop_
_entity_poly.entity_id
_entity_poly.type
_entity_poly.pdbx_seq_one_letter_code
_entity_poly.pdbx_strand_id
1 'polypeptide(L)'
;MLRAYGLTSTILVPSDAAFDAALAAYGPALRDAALLTEILKFHILPPEPRTRGLWTSPFLSVGATVYTLFDGVANLKTAKKALPAGTTAQGGLTGIVISGPVNSATVVESDIRACKTFITIIDEVLLPFDPTGIDASNDSGALGAALGAGTCSVVPNAQINATTLVQGGSNPQASPAACCASCAANAECNTWSYCGLAGGCRFPEGLVIPYGSCELKRSAELAAGQAPIYGNSGIDVVPVLAGFNVPVPDSEAGAATAATAAPAGETLVGTAGR
;
A
#
# COMPACT_ATOMS: atom_id res chain seq x y z
N MET A 1 -1.61 9.17 -28.91
CA MET A 1 -2.11 9.46 -27.55
C MET A 1 -1.50 8.46 -26.60
N LEU A 2 -0.57 8.87 -25.74
CA LEU A 2 0.08 7.98 -24.77
C LEU A 2 -0.96 7.52 -23.73
N ARG A 3 -1.36 6.25 -23.79
CA ARG A 3 -2.40 5.60 -22.98
C ARG A 3 -1.91 5.03 -21.64
N ALA A 4 -0.73 5.42 -21.16
CA ALA A 4 -0.21 4.98 -19.88
C ALA A 4 -0.27 6.13 -18.86
N TYR A 5 -1.16 6.02 -17.88
CA TYR A 5 -1.16 6.92 -16.72
C TYR A 5 0.12 6.64 -15.92
N GLY A 6 1.17 7.47 -16.11
CA GLY A 6 2.38 7.36 -15.28
C GLY A 6 2.05 7.42 -13.78
N LEU A 7 2.83 6.70 -12.97
CA LEU A 7 2.69 6.61 -11.52
C LEU A 7 2.71 8.02 -10.89
N THR A 8 1.66 8.37 -10.16
CA THR A 8 1.56 9.61 -9.38
C THR A 8 1.82 9.26 -7.92
N SER A 9 3.02 9.52 -7.43
CA SER A 9 3.43 9.21 -6.05
C SER A 9 4.48 10.21 -5.57
N THR A 10 4.88 10.11 -4.31
CA THR A 10 6.12 10.71 -3.80
C THR A 10 7.06 9.58 -3.41
N ILE A 11 8.30 9.64 -3.86
CA ILE A 11 9.29 8.58 -3.62
C ILE A 11 10.31 9.11 -2.62
N LEU A 12 10.45 8.40 -1.51
CA LEU A 12 11.51 8.61 -0.53
C LEU A 12 12.74 7.83 -1.00
N VAL A 13 13.79 8.51 -1.43
CA VAL A 13 14.98 7.85 -1.97
C VAL A 13 16.09 7.94 -0.92
N PRO A 14 16.51 6.82 -0.32
CA PRO A 14 17.71 6.81 0.52
C PRO A 14 18.92 7.25 -0.31
N SER A 15 19.77 8.10 0.26
CA SER A 15 21.05 8.46 -0.36
C SER A 15 21.94 7.22 -0.54
N ASP A 16 22.94 7.31 -1.41
CA ASP A 16 23.91 6.21 -1.63
C ASP A 16 24.57 5.77 -0.30
N ALA A 17 24.98 6.74 0.52
CA ALA A 17 25.57 6.46 1.84
C ALA A 17 24.58 5.74 2.79
N ALA A 18 23.30 6.11 2.74
CA ALA A 18 22.26 5.44 3.52
C ALA A 18 22.08 3.98 3.08
N PHE A 19 22.08 3.76 1.76
CA PHE A 19 21.91 2.42 1.19
C PHE A 19 23.14 1.54 1.42
N ASP A 20 24.35 2.09 1.29
CA ASP A 20 25.61 1.41 1.62
C ASP A 20 25.65 0.98 3.09
N ALA A 21 25.22 1.86 4.01
CA ALA A 21 25.11 1.53 5.42
C ALA A 21 24.11 0.38 5.67
N ALA A 22 22.95 0.43 5.01
CA ALA A 22 21.96 -0.64 5.09
C ALA A 22 22.47 -1.97 4.51
N LEU A 23 23.22 -1.93 3.40
CA LEU A 23 23.83 -3.11 2.80
C LEU A 23 24.94 -3.70 3.68
N ALA A 24 25.72 -2.86 4.36
CA ALA A 24 26.72 -3.32 5.32
C ALA A 24 26.07 -4.00 6.54
N ALA A 25 24.94 -3.48 7.01
CA ALA A 25 24.22 -4.02 8.18
C ALA A 25 23.39 -5.27 7.84
N TYR A 26 22.72 -5.29 6.69
CA TYR A 26 21.67 -6.27 6.35
C TYR A 26 21.89 -6.97 5.01
N GLY A 27 23.11 -6.93 4.47
CA GLY A 27 23.45 -7.38 3.12
C GLY A 27 22.91 -8.77 2.72
N PRO A 28 22.96 -9.80 3.58
CA PRO A 28 22.35 -11.09 3.27
C PRO A 28 20.83 -11.01 3.04
N ALA A 29 20.11 -10.27 3.88
CA ALA A 29 18.66 -10.10 3.75
C ALA A 29 18.29 -9.26 2.53
N LEU A 30 19.00 -8.15 2.28
CA LEU A 30 18.72 -7.26 1.14
C LEU A 30 19.05 -7.84 -0.24
N ARG A 31 19.70 -9.01 -0.30
CA ARG A 31 19.90 -9.76 -1.55
C ARG A 31 18.67 -10.55 -1.98
N ASP A 32 17.73 -10.78 -1.06
CA ASP A 32 16.46 -11.39 -1.41
C ASP A 32 15.55 -10.39 -2.12
N ALA A 33 15.11 -10.76 -3.32
CA ALA A 33 14.34 -9.86 -4.16
C ALA A 33 12.97 -9.54 -3.57
N ALA A 34 12.33 -10.48 -2.86
CA ALA A 34 11.00 -10.28 -2.31
C ALA A 34 11.05 -9.37 -1.08
N LEU A 35 12.01 -9.57 -0.18
CA LEU A 35 12.26 -8.69 0.96
C LEU A 35 12.65 -7.29 0.51
N LEU A 36 13.59 -7.19 -0.44
CA LEU A 36 14.01 -5.90 -0.98
C LEU A 36 12.85 -5.17 -1.65
N THR A 37 11.99 -5.88 -2.39
CA THR A 37 10.79 -5.28 -3.01
C THR A 37 9.88 -4.64 -1.97
N GLU A 38 9.66 -5.29 -0.83
CA GLU A 38 8.81 -4.74 0.23
C GLU A 38 9.44 -3.53 0.93
N ILE A 39 10.75 -3.56 1.15
CA ILE A 39 11.47 -2.38 1.64
C ILE A 39 11.35 -1.22 0.64
N LEU A 40 11.52 -1.47 -0.66
CA LEU A 40 11.38 -0.44 -1.69
C LEU A 40 9.95 0.11 -1.77
N LYS A 41 8.93 -0.74 -1.65
CA LYS A 41 7.53 -0.31 -1.57
C LYS A 41 7.25 0.57 -0.35
N PHE A 42 7.90 0.31 0.79
CA PHE A 42 7.79 1.14 2.00
C PHE A 42 8.34 2.57 1.80
N HIS A 43 9.08 2.80 0.72
CA HIS A 43 9.61 4.11 0.35
C HIS A 43 8.75 4.85 -0.69
N ILE A 44 7.65 4.25 -1.16
CA ILE A 44 6.77 4.88 -2.14
C ILE A 44 5.49 5.33 -1.45
N LEU A 45 5.27 6.64 -1.43
CA LEU A 45 4.10 7.27 -0.82
C LEU A 45 3.03 7.50 -1.91
N PRO A 46 1.88 6.82 -1.86
CA PRO A 46 0.75 7.19 -2.71
C PRO A 46 0.24 8.60 -2.38
N PRO A 47 -0.52 9.23 -3.28
CA PRO A 47 -1.11 10.54 -3.03
C PRO A 47 -1.94 10.56 -1.76
N GLU A 48 -2.01 11.71 -1.09
CA GLU A 48 -2.79 11.89 0.12
C GLU A 48 -4.26 11.55 -0.16
N PRO A 49 -4.90 10.68 0.65
CA PRO A 49 -6.23 10.14 0.37
C PRO A 49 -7.34 11.16 0.10
N ARG A 50 -7.35 12.31 0.80
CA ARG A 50 -8.48 13.25 0.76
C ARG A 50 -8.37 14.25 -0.39
N THR A 51 -7.17 14.75 -0.62
CA THR A 51 -6.87 15.84 -1.55
C THR A 51 -6.23 15.34 -2.84
N ARG A 52 -5.79 14.08 -2.86
CA ARG A 52 -4.99 13.48 -3.95
C ARG A 52 -3.71 14.26 -4.25
N GLY A 53 -3.24 15.04 -3.28
CA GLY A 53 -2.00 15.78 -3.34
C GLY A 53 -0.80 14.87 -3.17
N LEU A 54 0.32 15.20 -3.82
CA LEU A 54 1.59 14.56 -3.53
C LEU A 54 2.18 15.10 -2.23
N TRP A 55 3.00 14.29 -1.57
CA TRP A 55 3.62 14.61 -0.29
C TRP A 55 4.82 15.53 -0.47
N THR A 56 4.58 16.81 -0.75
CA THR A 56 5.66 17.81 -0.74
C THR A 56 6.14 18.11 0.68
N SER A 57 7.33 18.67 0.83
CA SER A 57 7.91 18.92 2.16
C SER A 57 7.04 19.78 3.10
N PRO A 58 6.24 20.77 2.65
CA PRO A 58 5.29 21.43 3.53
C PRO A 58 4.21 20.47 4.06
N PHE A 59 3.71 19.53 3.25
CA PHE A 59 2.76 18.51 3.72
C PHE A 59 3.44 17.52 4.66
N LEU A 60 4.68 17.11 4.39
CA LEU A 60 5.44 16.26 5.31
C LEU A 60 5.72 16.96 6.65
N SER A 61 5.80 18.30 6.70
CA SER A 61 6.09 19.04 7.93
C SER A 61 4.93 19.13 8.95
N VAL A 62 3.72 18.68 8.61
CA VAL A 62 2.53 18.87 9.46
C VAL A 62 2.40 17.88 10.60
N GLY A 63 3.27 16.86 10.67
CA GLY A 63 3.18 15.79 11.65
C GLY A 63 2.17 14.70 11.24
N ALA A 64 2.14 14.32 9.97
CA ALA A 64 1.16 13.39 9.42
C ALA A 64 1.56 11.94 9.66
N THR A 65 0.57 11.06 9.72
CA THR A 65 0.78 9.63 9.44
C THR A 65 0.69 9.42 7.94
N VAL A 66 1.71 8.78 7.38
CA VAL A 66 1.90 8.62 5.94
C VAL A 66 1.86 7.13 5.59
N TYR A 67 1.04 6.82 4.60
CA TYR A 67 0.89 5.47 4.05
C TYR A 67 1.92 5.24 2.95
N THR A 68 2.26 3.98 2.73
CA THR A 68 3.23 3.57 1.72
C THR A 68 2.61 2.50 0.83
N LEU A 69 3.33 2.06 -0.21
CA LEU A 69 2.92 0.90 -1.00
C LEU A 69 3.32 -0.44 -0.37
N PHE A 70 3.90 -0.44 0.83
CA PHE A 70 4.23 -1.67 1.57
C PHE A 70 2.97 -2.51 1.81
N ASP A 71 3.08 -3.82 1.61
CA ASP A 71 1.91 -4.70 1.66
C ASP A 71 1.49 -4.99 3.11
N GLY A 72 2.33 -4.75 4.11
CA GLY A 72 2.02 -4.94 5.53
C GLY A 72 1.34 -3.74 6.21
N VAL A 73 1.34 -3.72 7.56
CA VAL A 73 0.69 -2.65 8.36
C VAL A 73 1.61 -1.51 8.79
N ALA A 74 2.89 -1.60 8.45
CA ALA A 74 3.83 -0.57 8.83
C ALA A 74 3.45 0.75 8.15
N ASN A 75 3.51 1.84 8.91
CA ASN A 75 3.25 3.18 8.42
C ASN A 75 4.38 4.10 8.85
N LEU A 76 4.53 5.21 8.14
CA LEU A 76 5.48 6.25 8.48
C LEU A 76 4.79 7.37 9.26
N LYS A 77 5.55 8.04 10.12
CA LYS A 77 5.11 9.27 10.79
C LYS A 77 6.10 10.37 10.53
N THR A 78 5.62 11.54 10.14
CA THR A 78 6.49 12.71 10.04
C THR A 78 6.48 13.49 11.34
N ALA A 79 7.60 14.13 11.67
CA ALA A 79 7.68 15.06 12.77
C ALA A 79 7.10 16.42 12.35
N LYS A 80 6.39 17.08 13.27
CA LYS A 80 5.95 18.46 13.05
C LYS A 80 7.17 19.37 12.99
N LYS A 81 7.29 20.15 11.92
CA LYS A 81 8.36 21.13 11.74
C LYS A 81 7.74 22.50 11.50
N ALA A 82 8.26 23.52 12.19
CA ALA A 82 7.86 24.89 11.94
C ALA A 82 8.30 25.30 10.52
N LEU A 83 7.37 25.84 9.75
CA LEU A 83 7.64 26.32 8.40
C LEU A 83 8.44 27.63 8.47
N PRO A 84 9.61 27.73 7.82
CA PRO A 84 10.32 29.00 7.67
C PRO A 84 9.43 30.07 7.03
N ALA A 85 9.65 31.33 7.40
CA ALA A 85 8.94 32.45 6.76
C ALA A 85 9.21 32.46 5.24
N GLY A 86 8.15 32.62 4.44
CA GLY A 86 8.26 32.59 2.98
C GLY A 86 8.24 31.20 2.35
N THR A 87 8.03 30.13 3.13
CA THR A 87 7.78 28.80 2.58
C THR A 87 6.58 28.83 1.64
N THR A 88 6.79 28.41 0.40
CA THR A 88 5.73 28.35 -0.61
C THR A 88 5.22 26.92 -0.79
N ALA A 89 4.14 26.75 -1.57
CA ALA A 89 3.61 25.43 -1.92
C ALA A 89 4.61 24.57 -2.73
N GLN A 90 5.67 25.17 -3.27
CA GLN A 90 6.74 24.48 -3.98
C GLN A 90 7.72 23.74 -3.06
N GLY A 91 7.71 24.01 -1.75
CA GLY A 91 8.53 23.28 -0.77
C GLY A 91 10.01 23.61 -0.81
N GLY A 92 10.86 22.58 -0.70
CA GLY A 92 12.32 22.65 -0.55
C GLY A 92 12.81 22.58 0.90
N LEU A 93 12.02 22.02 1.82
CA LEU A 93 12.38 21.94 3.24
C LEU A 93 13.16 20.66 3.55
N THR A 94 14.27 20.83 4.25
CA THR A 94 15.11 19.75 4.77
C THR A 94 14.97 19.60 6.28
N GLY A 95 15.56 18.57 6.87
CA GLY A 95 15.57 18.31 8.30
C GLY A 95 14.20 17.92 8.87
N ILE A 96 13.32 17.37 8.03
CA ILE A 96 12.06 16.75 8.47
C ILE A 96 12.40 15.31 8.86
N VAL A 97 12.05 14.90 10.08
CA VAL A 97 12.24 13.52 10.52
C VAL A 97 11.04 12.70 10.11
N ILE A 98 11.30 11.56 9.47
CA ILE A 98 10.32 10.54 9.08
C ILE A 98 10.65 9.29 9.88
N SER A 99 9.74 8.86 10.74
CA SER A 99 9.92 7.69 11.60
C SER A 99 9.13 6.51 11.07
N GLY A 100 9.81 5.39 10.85
CA GLY A 100 9.22 4.07 10.66
C GLY A 100 9.16 3.28 11.97
N PRO A 101 8.74 2.01 11.91
CA PRO A 101 8.67 1.13 13.08
C PRO A 101 10.02 0.82 13.72
N VAL A 102 11.08 0.67 12.91
CA VAL A 102 12.41 0.24 13.37
C VAL A 102 13.34 1.43 13.56
N ASN A 103 13.34 2.34 12.60
CA ASN A 103 14.29 3.44 12.52
C ASN A 103 13.61 4.72 12.00
N SER A 104 14.41 5.79 11.91
CA SER A 104 13.96 7.08 11.42
C SER A 104 14.98 7.69 10.49
N ALA A 105 14.50 8.29 9.41
CA ALA A 105 15.34 9.01 8.46
C ALA A 105 15.04 10.51 8.50
N THR A 106 16.02 11.32 8.18
CA THR A 106 15.91 12.76 8.01
C THR A 106 15.91 13.10 6.53
N VAL A 107 14.99 13.98 6.12
CA VAL A 107 14.96 14.55 4.77
C VAL A 107 16.18 15.45 4.56
N VAL A 108 17.05 15.08 3.62
CA VAL A 108 18.25 15.85 3.26
C VAL A 108 18.03 16.74 2.04
N GLU A 109 17.13 16.34 1.15
CA GLU A 109 16.71 17.11 -0.02
C GLU A 109 15.26 16.75 -0.35
N SER A 110 14.44 17.72 -0.78
CA SER A 110 13.02 17.49 -0.97
C SER A 110 12.48 18.14 -2.24
N ASP A 111 11.30 17.68 -2.66
CA ASP A 111 10.52 18.29 -3.74
C ASP A 111 11.23 18.33 -5.10
N ILE A 112 12.15 17.39 -5.33
CA ILE A 112 12.79 17.20 -6.63
C ILE A 112 11.71 16.73 -7.60
N ARG A 113 11.41 17.56 -8.59
CA ARG A 113 10.31 17.30 -9.53
C ARG A 113 10.74 16.29 -10.61
N ALA A 114 9.99 15.20 -10.72
CA ALA A 114 10.17 14.23 -11.80
C ALA A 114 8.82 13.90 -12.45
N CYS A 115 8.50 14.53 -13.57
CA CYS A 115 7.24 14.35 -14.31
C CYS A 115 5.98 14.47 -13.42
N LYS A 116 5.40 13.32 -13.02
CA LYS A 116 4.18 13.20 -12.19
C LYS A 116 4.48 12.79 -10.74
N THR A 117 5.74 12.77 -10.33
CA THR A 117 6.19 12.40 -8.98
C THR A 117 7.08 13.49 -8.38
N PHE A 118 7.21 13.44 -7.06
CA PHE A 118 8.23 14.17 -6.31
C PHE A 118 9.19 13.17 -5.68
N ILE A 119 10.48 13.47 -5.75
CA ILE A 119 11.53 12.72 -5.11
C ILE A 119 11.96 13.50 -3.87
N THR A 120 12.08 12.79 -2.74
CA THR A 120 12.60 13.32 -1.47
C THR A 120 13.75 12.43 -1.04
N ILE A 121 14.95 12.98 -0.91
CA ILE A 121 16.14 12.24 -0.50
C ILE A 121 16.18 12.17 1.04
N ILE A 122 16.45 10.98 1.57
CA ILE A 122 16.57 10.72 3.01
C ILE A 122 17.94 10.11 3.36
N ASP A 123 18.40 10.32 4.58
CA ASP A 123 19.72 9.86 5.07
C ASP A 123 19.76 8.44 5.62
N GLU A 124 18.63 7.73 5.67
CA GLU A 124 18.55 6.35 6.15
C GLU A 124 17.53 5.54 5.32
N VAL A 125 17.76 4.24 5.13
CA VAL A 125 16.76 3.33 4.55
C VAL A 125 15.71 3.05 5.61
N LEU A 126 14.46 3.45 5.38
CA LEU A 126 13.35 3.19 6.31
C LEU A 126 12.96 1.72 6.29
N LEU A 127 12.89 1.10 7.46
CA LEU A 127 12.62 -0.33 7.60
C LEU A 127 11.21 -0.58 8.17
N PRO A 128 10.33 -1.32 7.46
CA PRO A 128 9.00 -1.66 7.97
C PRO A 128 9.02 -2.71 9.08
N PHE A 129 10.10 -3.50 9.16
CA PHE A 129 10.38 -4.52 10.16
C PHE A 129 11.90 -4.69 10.28
N ASP A 130 12.38 -5.28 11.38
CA ASP A 130 13.81 -5.55 11.56
C ASP A 130 14.22 -6.74 10.68
N PRO A 131 15.09 -6.56 9.66
CA PRO A 131 15.51 -7.63 8.76
C PRO A 131 16.61 -8.53 9.36
N THR A 132 17.08 -8.25 10.58
CA THR A 132 18.15 -9.01 11.23
C THR A 132 17.74 -10.48 11.40
N GLY A 133 18.59 -11.39 10.90
CA GLY A 133 18.37 -12.83 11.03
C GLY A 133 17.42 -13.44 9.98
N ILE A 134 16.94 -12.66 9.00
CA ILE A 134 16.20 -13.18 7.85
C ILE A 134 17.20 -13.68 6.80
N ASP A 135 17.29 -15.00 6.64
CA ASP A 135 18.01 -15.65 5.53
C ASP A 135 16.99 -16.16 4.48
N ALA A 136 16.59 -15.25 3.59
CA ALA A 136 15.60 -15.55 2.57
C ALA A 136 16.14 -16.40 1.40
N SER A 137 17.40 -16.88 1.47
CA SER A 137 17.91 -17.88 0.52
C SER A 137 17.29 -19.28 0.68
N ASN A 138 16.57 -19.55 1.78
CA ASN A 138 15.98 -20.87 2.06
C ASN A 138 14.61 -20.87 2.75
N ASP A 139 13.98 -19.72 3.03
CA ASP A 139 12.76 -19.72 3.85
C ASP A 139 11.75 -18.61 3.50
N SER A 140 10.86 -18.90 2.54
CA SER A 140 9.69 -18.07 2.22
C SER A 140 8.74 -17.88 3.42
N GLY A 141 8.88 -18.67 4.49
CA GLY A 141 8.14 -18.52 5.74
C GLY A 141 8.61 -17.36 6.61
N ALA A 142 9.90 -16.98 6.57
CA ALA A 142 10.46 -15.89 7.37
C ALA A 142 10.04 -14.51 6.84
N LEU A 143 10.04 -14.34 5.51
CA LEU A 143 9.47 -13.15 4.86
C LEU A 143 7.96 -13.08 5.09
N GLY A 144 7.27 -14.22 5.00
CA GLY A 144 5.87 -14.32 5.38
C GLY A 144 5.58 -13.88 6.81
N ALA A 145 6.38 -14.31 7.79
CA ALA A 145 6.22 -13.85 9.17
C ALA A 145 6.52 -12.36 9.36
N ALA A 146 7.54 -11.81 8.67
CA ALA A 146 7.95 -10.41 8.74
C ALA A 146 6.97 -9.44 8.05
N LEU A 147 6.36 -9.86 6.94
CA LEU A 147 5.29 -9.14 6.25
C LEU A 147 3.93 -9.34 6.90
N GLY A 148 3.82 -10.31 7.80
CA GLY A 148 2.53 -10.82 8.24
C GLY A 148 1.78 -11.63 7.17
N ALA A 149 2.45 -12.09 6.12
CA ALA A 149 1.98 -13.07 5.16
C ALA A 149 2.31 -14.50 5.59
N GLY A 150 1.59 -15.08 6.56
CA GLY A 150 1.38 -16.54 6.48
C GLY A 150 0.63 -16.84 5.16
N THR A 151 0.94 -17.92 4.42
CA THR A 151 0.27 -18.51 3.21
C THR A 151 -0.68 -17.66 2.32
N CYS A 152 -0.63 -16.34 2.37
CA CYS A 152 -1.63 -15.43 1.88
C CYS A 152 -0.96 -14.29 1.13
N SER A 153 -1.47 -14.00 -0.05
CA SER A 153 -1.19 -12.76 -0.74
C SER A 153 -1.91 -11.62 -0.04
N VAL A 154 -1.23 -10.48 0.11
CA VAL A 154 -1.80 -9.24 0.66
C VAL A 154 -1.92 -8.22 -0.46
N VAL A 155 -3.05 -7.54 -0.53
CA VAL A 155 -3.36 -6.51 -1.52
C VAL A 155 -3.72 -5.24 -0.76
N PRO A 156 -2.81 -4.25 -0.71
CA PRO A 156 -3.10 -3.00 -0.02
C PRO A 156 -4.13 -2.18 -0.79
N ASN A 157 -4.90 -1.38 -0.05
CA ASN A 157 -5.88 -0.44 -0.61
C ASN A 157 -6.87 -1.08 -1.60
N ALA A 158 -7.36 -2.27 -1.29
CA ALA A 158 -8.25 -3.02 -2.16
C ALA A 158 -9.40 -3.68 -1.39
N GLN A 159 -10.52 -3.87 -2.09
CA GLN A 159 -11.57 -4.79 -1.67
C GLN A 159 -11.74 -5.84 -2.76
N ILE A 160 -11.61 -7.10 -2.38
CA ILE A 160 -11.93 -8.24 -3.25
C ILE A 160 -13.44 -8.49 -3.14
N ASN A 161 -14.12 -8.55 -4.29
CA ASN A 161 -15.51 -8.95 -4.40
C ASN A 161 -15.65 -10.38 -3.88
N ALA A 162 -16.44 -10.51 -2.82
CA ALA A 162 -16.60 -11.77 -2.12
C ALA A 162 -17.84 -11.70 -1.23
N THR A 163 -18.38 -12.86 -0.89
CA THR A 163 -19.43 -12.97 0.11
C THR A 163 -18.82 -12.98 1.51
N THR A 164 -19.29 -12.09 2.39
CA THR A 164 -18.85 -12.05 3.79
C THR A 164 -19.33 -13.30 4.53
N LEU A 165 -18.39 -14.04 5.12
CA LEU A 165 -18.64 -15.19 5.98
C LEU A 165 -18.68 -14.77 7.46
N VAL A 166 -17.70 -13.95 7.87
CA VAL A 166 -17.59 -13.42 9.23
C VAL A 166 -17.39 -11.92 9.15
N GLN A 167 -18.29 -11.19 9.81
CA GLN A 167 -18.24 -9.73 9.89
C GLN A 167 -17.01 -9.26 10.65
N GLY A 168 -16.28 -8.29 10.10
CA GLY A 168 -14.97 -7.91 10.63
C GLY A 168 -14.98 -7.40 12.08
N GLY A 169 -16.01 -6.64 12.46
CA GLY A 169 -16.17 -6.18 13.84
C GLY A 169 -16.43 -7.29 14.86
N SER A 170 -16.83 -8.48 14.41
CA SER A 170 -17.02 -9.68 15.26
C SER A 170 -15.79 -10.59 15.31
N ASN A 171 -14.76 -10.28 14.51
CA ASN A 171 -13.50 -11.02 14.45
C ASN A 171 -12.33 -10.03 14.52
N PRO A 172 -12.09 -9.36 15.67
CA PRO A 172 -10.95 -8.48 15.81
C PRO A 172 -9.66 -9.29 15.84
N GLN A 173 -8.71 -8.93 14.99
CA GLN A 173 -7.38 -9.52 14.89
C GLN A 173 -6.32 -8.46 15.17
N ALA A 174 -5.19 -8.88 15.72
CA ALA A 174 -4.10 -7.96 16.07
C ALA A 174 -3.30 -7.48 14.84
N SER A 175 -3.39 -8.19 13.72
CA SER A 175 -2.63 -7.92 12.50
C SER A 175 -3.31 -8.54 11.27
N PRO A 176 -2.91 -8.17 10.04
CA PRO A 176 -3.36 -8.84 8.83
C PRO A 176 -2.88 -10.28 8.77
N ALA A 177 -1.74 -10.59 9.39
CA ALA A 177 -1.26 -11.96 9.54
C ALA A 177 -2.22 -12.82 10.34
N ALA A 178 -2.66 -12.30 11.49
CA ALA A 178 -3.66 -12.95 12.31
C ALA A 178 -5.01 -13.04 11.58
N CYS A 179 -5.33 -12.05 10.74
CA CYS A 179 -6.51 -12.07 9.88
C CYS A 179 -6.45 -13.16 8.80
N CYS A 180 -5.32 -13.27 8.10
CA CYS A 180 -5.04 -14.35 7.16
C CYS A 180 -5.10 -15.72 7.85
N ALA A 181 -4.45 -15.89 9.01
CA ALA A 181 -4.48 -17.14 9.77
C ALA A 181 -5.91 -17.49 10.21
N SER A 182 -6.71 -16.49 10.61
CA SER A 182 -8.13 -16.65 10.91
C SER A 182 -8.94 -17.08 9.69
N CYS A 183 -8.59 -16.59 8.49
CA CYS A 183 -9.18 -17.07 7.23
C CYS A 183 -8.74 -18.51 6.94
N ALA A 184 -7.46 -18.84 7.04
CA ALA A 184 -6.95 -20.19 6.80
C ALA A 184 -7.52 -21.25 7.76
N ALA A 185 -7.86 -20.86 8.99
CA ALA A 185 -8.54 -21.72 9.95
C ALA A 185 -10.03 -21.97 9.62
N ASN A 186 -10.61 -21.18 8.71
CA ASN A 186 -11.98 -21.33 8.24
C ASN A 186 -11.99 -21.99 6.85
N ALA A 187 -12.50 -23.23 6.77
CA ALA A 187 -12.49 -24.02 5.53
C ALA A 187 -13.25 -23.37 4.35
N GLU A 188 -14.18 -22.45 4.62
CA GLU A 188 -14.93 -21.74 3.58
C GLU A 188 -14.26 -20.42 3.17
N CYS A 189 -13.31 -19.91 3.96
CA CYS A 189 -12.65 -18.65 3.68
C CYS A 189 -11.52 -18.82 2.66
N ASN A 190 -11.54 -17.98 1.62
CA ASN A 190 -10.43 -17.88 0.67
C ASN A 190 -9.92 -16.45 0.45
N THR A 191 -10.56 -15.47 1.07
CA THR A 191 -10.16 -14.06 1.03
C THR A 191 -10.60 -13.32 2.29
N TRP A 192 -9.91 -12.25 2.63
CA TRP A 192 -10.16 -11.48 3.84
C TRP A 192 -9.97 -9.98 3.60
N SER A 193 -10.49 -9.16 4.51
CA SER A 193 -10.13 -7.74 4.61
C SER A 193 -9.83 -7.35 6.05
N TYR A 194 -8.89 -6.43 6.24
CA TYR A 194 -8.39 -6.04 7.55
C TYR A 194 -8.27 -4.53 7.68
N CYS A 195 -8.73 -4.00 8.80
CA CYS A 195 -8.50 -2.61 9.16
C CYS A 195 -7.29 -2.45 10.10
N GLY A 196 -6.17 -1.96 9.56
CA GLY A 196 -4.94 -1.71 10.34
C GLY A 196 -4.83 -0.32 10.98
N LEU A 197 -5.80 0.57 10.79
CA LEU A 197 -5.72 1.96 11.26
C LEU A 197 -6.17 2.08 12.71
N ALA A 198 -5.30 2.56 13.61
CA ALA A 198 -5.63 2.74 15.03
C ALA A 198 -6.84 3.66 15.28
N GLY A 199 -7.10 4.60 14.37
CA GLY A 199 -8.28 5.48 14.39
C GLY A 199 -9.50 4.93 13.61
N GLY A 200 -9.42 3.70 13.12
CA GLY A 200 -10.40 3.08 12.25
C GLY A 200 -10.24 3.45 10.77
N CYS A 201 -10.68 2.55 9.90
CA CYS A 201 -10.65 2.68 8.45
C CYS A 201 -11.92 3.37 7.99
N ARG A 202 -11.79 4.67 7.71
CA ARG A 202 -12.91 5.54 7.32
C ARG A 202 -13.10 5.51 5.81
N PHE A 203 -14.26 5.03 5.40
CA PHE A 203 -14.74 5.11 4.04
C PHE A 203 -15.38 6.49 3.78
N PRO A 204 -15.26 7.02 2.55
CA PRO A 204 -15.89 8.27 2.09
C PRO A 204 -17.39 8.41 2.39
N GLU A 205 -18.13 7.32 2.44
CA GLU A 205 -19.57 7.27 2.76
C GLU A 205 -19.86 7.51 4.26
N GLY A 206 -18.82 7.71 5.07
CA GLY A 206 -18.92 7.97 6.50
C GLY A 206 -18.84 6.71 7.36
N LEU A 207 -18.79 5.53 6.76
CA LEU A 207 -18.56 4.28 7.48
C LEU A 207 -17.15 4.26 8.08
N VAL A 208 -17.04 3.94 9.36
CA VAL A 208 -15.75 3.75 10.04
C VAL A 208 -15.66 2.31 10.51
N ILE A 209 -14.75 1.55 9.91
CA ILE A 209 -14.42 0.20 10.36
C ILE A 209 -13.42 0.32 11.52
N PRO A 210 -13.65 -0.31 12.68
CA PRO A 210 -12.73 -0.20 13.82
C PRO A 210 -11.38 -0.87 13.53
N TYR A 211 -10.34 -0.38 14.21
CA TYR A 211 -9.02 -1.02 14.21
C TYR A 211 -9.12 -2.51 14.55
N GLY A 212 -8.34 -3.32 13.86
CA GLY A 212 -8.29 -4.77 14.06
C GLY A 212 -9.44 -5.53 13.41
N SER A 213 -10.45 -4.86 12.85
CA SER A 213 -11.58 -5.53 12.19
C SER A 213 -11.09 -6.43 11.05
N CYS A 214 -11.28 -7.75 11.18
CA CYS A 214 -10.88 -8.75 10.18
C CYS A 214 -12.11 -9.46 9.61
N GLU A 215 -12.52 -9.06 8.41
CA GLU A 215 -13.63 -9.69 7.71
C GLU A 215 -13.15 -10.92 6.94
N LEU A 216 -13.80 -12.07 7.18
CA LEU A 216 -13.53 -13.31 6.45
C LEU A 216 -14.55 -13.47 5.34
N LYS A 217 -14.10 -13.83 4.15
CA LYS A 217 -14.94 -13.81 2.95
C LYS A 217 -14.64 -14.99 2.02
N ARG A 218 -15.57 -15.24 1.11
CA ARG A 218 -15.45 -16.23 0.04
C ARG A 218 -15.68 -15.59 -1.34
N SER A 219 -14.65 -15.59 -2.18
CA SER A 219 -14.75 -15.24 -3.61
C SER A 219 -14.97 -16.50 -4.44
N ALA A 220 -15.88 -16.42 -5.40
CA ALA A 220 -16.14 -17.52 -6.33
C ALA A 220 -14.99 -17.69 -7.33
N GLU A 221 -14.38 -16.58 -7.75
CA GLU A 221 -13.27 -16.51 -8.68
C GLU A 221 -12.02 -17.17 -8.10
N LEU A 222 -11.65 -16.79 -6.87
CA LEU A 222 -10.55 -17.42 -6.14
C LEU A 222 -10.82 -18.91 -5.89
N ALA A 223 -12.08 -19.31 -5.64
CA ALA A 223 -12.44 -20.72 -5.50
C ALA A 223 -12.32 -21.50 -6.82
N ALA A 224 -12.46 -20.81 -7.97
CA ALA A 224 -12.26 -21.37 -9.30
C ALA A 224 -10.78 -21.34 -9.75
N GLY A 225 -9.85 -20.88 -8.89
CA GLY A 225 -8.43 -20.72 -9.23
C GLY A 225 -8.15 -19.54 -10.18
N GLN A 226 -9.07 -18.57 -10.24
CA GLN A 226 -8.96 -17.37 -11.07
C GLN A 226 -8.44 -16.19 -10.25
N ALA A 227 -7.98 -15.14 -10.94
CA ALA A 227 -7.61 -13.89 -10.28
C ALA A 227 -8.80 -13.26 -9.56
N PRO A 228 -8.58 -12.60 -8.41
CA PRO A 228 -9.65 -11.94 -7.68
C PRO A 228 -10.22 -10.78 -8.47
N ILE A 229 -11.55 -10.66 -8.50
CA ILE A 229 -12.20 -9.44 -8.98
C ILE A 229 -12.20 -8.43 -7.84
N TYR A 230 -11.62 -7.26 -8.11
CA TYR A 230 -11.67 -6.16 -7.18
C TYR A 230 -13.01 -5.44 -7.30
N GLY A 231 -13.62 -5.17 -6.16
CA GLY A 231 -14.82 -4.36 -6.09
C GLY A 231 -14.55 -2.97 -6.62
N ASN A 232 -15.44 -2.50 -7.48
CA ASN A 232 -15.52 -1.09 -7.80
C ASN A 232 -16.14 -0.42 -6.58
N SER A 233 -15.32 -0.03 -5.60
CA SER A 233 -15.79 0.63 -4.39
C SER A 233 -16.51 1.96 -4.70
N GLY A 234 -16.48 2.45 -5.95
CA GLY A 234 -17.04 3.75 -6.33
C GLY A 234 -16.17 4.92 -5.85
N ILE A 235 -15.00 4.63 -5.31
CA ILE A 235 -14.10 5.56 -4.63
C ILE A 235 -12.65 5.12 -4.84
N ASP A 236 -11.82 6.09 -5.23
CA ASP A 236 -10.42 5.91 -5.61
C ASP A 236 -9.47 5.67 -4.41
N VAL A 237 -10.00 5.50 -3.19
CA VAL A 237 -9.23 5.17 -1.98
C VAL A 237 -9.98 4.15 -1.15
N VAL A 238 -9.40 2.96 -1.01
CA VAL A 238 -9.89 1.93 -0.09
C VAL A 238 -8.96 1.90 1.13
N PRO A 239 -9.43 2.23 2.34
CA PRO A 239 -8.59 2.39 3.53
C PRO A 239 -8.30 1.07 4.27
N VAL A 240 -8.56 -0.07 3.64
CA VAL A 240 -8.38 -1.41 4.22
C VAL A 240 -7.37 -2.22 3.41
N LEU A 241 -6.76 -3.20 4.09
CA LEU A 241 -5.97 -4.25 3.44
C LEU A 241 -6.93 -5.38 3.04
N ALA A 242 -6.67 -6.02 1.90
CA ALA A 242 -7.30 -7.28 1.54
C ALA A 242 -6.24 -8.36 1.34
N GLY A 243 -6.67 -9.62 1.25
CA GLY A 243 -5.77 -10.70 0.90
C GLY A 243 -6.51 -12.00 0.57
N PHE A 244 -5.76 -12.99 0.12
CA PHE A 244 -6.28 -14.32 -0.24
C PHE A 244 -5.24 -15.40 0.03
N ASN A 245 -5.69 -16.62 0.37
CA ASN A 245 -4.85 -17.73 0.83
C ASN A 245 -4.76 -18.89 -0.17
N VAL A 246 -5.21 -18.68 -1.41
CA VAL A 246 -5.19 -19.68 -2.47
C VAL A 246 -4.12 -19.35 -3.50
N PRO A 247 -3.39 -20.34 -4.05
CA PRO A 247 -2.47 -20.11 -5.16
C PRO A 247 -3.23 -19.61 -6.39
N VAL A 248 -2.86 -18.44 -6.89
CA VAL A 248 -3.36 -17.89 -8.17
C VAL A 248 -2.19 -17.94 -9.16
N PRO A 249 -2.36 -18.45 -10.39
CA PRO A 249 -1.29 -18.47 -11.38
C PRO A 249 -0.77 -17.05 -11.67
N ASP A 250 0.56 -16.90 -11.72
CA ASP A 250 1.32 -15.64 -11.75
C ASP A 250 1.01 -14.67 -12.92
N SER A 251 0.09 -15.01 -13.82
CA SER A 251 -0.19 -14.23 -15.03
C SER A 251 -1.11 -13.02 -14.83
N GLU A 252 -1.74 -12.81 -13.67
CA GLU A 252 -2.77 -11.77 -13.52
C GLU A 252 -2.77 -10.98 -12.18
N ALA A 253 -1.79 -11.17 -11.30
CA ALA A 253 -1.71 -10.43 -10.02
C ALA A 253 -1.39 -8.92 -10.18
N GLY A 254 -1.12 -8.45 -11.39
CA GLY A 254 -0.66 -7.07 -11.68
C GLY A 254 -1.60 -6.18 -12.48
N ALA A 255 -2.82 -6.61 -12.82
CA ALA A 255 -3.72 -5.80 -13.65
C ALA A 255 -5.06 -5.56 -12.97
N ALA A 256 -5.19 -4.40 -12.32
CA ALA A 256 -6.51 -3.79 -12.12
C ALA A 256 -7.11 -3.50 -13.51
N THR A 257 -7.86 -4.45 -14.06
CA THR A 257 -8.61 -4.26 -15.29
C THR A 257 -9.82 -3.41 -14.96
N ALA A 258 -9.74 -2.13 -15.36
CA ALA A 258 -10.87 -1.22 -15.38
C ALA A 258 -12.04 -1.89 -16.12
N ALA A 259 -13.12 -2.17 -15.40
CA ALA A 259 -14.33 -2.74 -15.94
C ALA A 259 -14.89 -1.84 -17.06
N THR A 260 -14.93 -2.38 -18.27
CA THR A 260 -15.67 -1.83 -19.39
C THR A 260 -17.17 -1.90 -19.10
N ALA A 261 -17.80 -0.74 -18.91
CA ALA A 261 -19.23 -0.57 -19.13
C ALA A 261 -19.41 0.45 -20.27
N ALA A 262 -19.63 -0.06 -21.47
CA ALA A 262 -20.18 0.73 -22.56
C ALA A 262 -21.68 0.93 -22.29
N PRO A 263 -22.23 2.15 -22.35
CA PRO A 263 -23.66 2.31 -22.48
C PRO A 263 -24.07 2.04 -23.94
N ALA A 264 -25.11 1.23 -24.07
CA ALA A 264 -25.77 0.88 -25.31
C ALA A 264 -26.51 2.07 -25.93
N GLY A 265 -26.45 2.15 -27.26
CA GLY A 265 -27.56 2.51 -28.13
C GLY A 265 -28.09 3.94 -28.10
N GLU A 266 -27.62 4.77 -29.03
CA GLU A 266 -28.50 5.75 -29.68
C GLU A 266 -28.41 5.59 -31.19
N THR A 267 -29.47 5.02 -31.74
CA THR A 267 -29.74 4.90 -33.17
C THR A 267 -30.06 6.28 -33.72
N LEU A 268 -29.14 6.93 -34.42
CA LEU A 268 -29.47 8.07 -35.27
C LEU A 268 -29.54 7.62 -36.73
N VAL A 269 -30.79 7.43 -37.16
CA VAL A 269 -31.24 7.30 -38.53
C VAL A 269 -30.79 8.54 -39.32
N GLY A 270 -30.19 8.32 -40.49
CA GLY A 270 -29.72 9.37 -41.37
C GLY A 270 -30.82 10.05 -42.20
N THR A 271 -30.51 11.27 -42.63
CA THR A 271 -31.00 11.96 -43.84
C THR A 271 -29.87 12.89 -44.28
N ALA A 272 -29.08 12.54 -45.30
CA ALA A 272 -29.28 12.86 -46.71
C ALA A 272 -29.33 14.38 -47.03
N GLY A 273 -28.25 14.87 -47.65
CA GLY A 273 -28.38 15.65 -48.90
C GLY A 273 -27.97 17.13 -48.89
N ARG A 274 -26.92 17.39 -49.68
CA ARG A 274 -26.47 18.64 -50.32
C ARG A 274 -25.77 19.71 -49.47
#